data_AF-A0A8S4QV78-F1
#
_entry.id   AF-A0A8S4QV78-F1
#
_cell.length_a   1.000
_cell.length_b   1.000
_cell.length_c   1.000
_cell.angle_alpha   90.00
_cell.angle_beta   90.00
_cell.angle_gamma   90.00
#
_symmetry.space_group_name_H-M   'P 1'
#
loop_
_entity.id
_entity.type
_entity.pdbx_description
1 polymer ?
#
loop_
_entity_poly.entity_id
_entity_poly.type
_entity_poly.pdbx_seq_one_letter_code
_entity_poly.pdbx_strand_id
1 'polypeptide(L)'
;KLEKVGIKPIEDLLVSLGLPARPPSAPSDFFSWEATAGMSRRLLGLNVLLSVQVAEDVRNTSINRVVVEQVTPGFSDRYLRQPDQFAHELQQYHKYIRSVIEIADNDTDAESFADDIISFSTSLALVRKITKEFL
;
A
#
# COMPACT_ATOMS: atom_id res chain seq x y z
N LYS A 1 2.46 18.72 21.00
CA LYS A 1 1.10 18.14 20.92
C LYS A 1 0.80 17.97 19.45
N LEU A 2 0.72 16.72 18.98
CA LEU A 2 0.58 16.34 17.57
C LEU A 2 -0.65 17.02 16.95
N GLU A 3 -1.68 17.22 17.77
CA GLU A 3 -2.97 17.85 17.45
C GLU A 3 -2.82 19.30 16.97
N LYS A 4 -1.75 20.01 17.37
CA LYS A 4 -1.49 21.39 16.91
C LYS A 4 -0.99 21.45 15.48
N VAL A 5 -0.36 20.38 15.00
CA VAL A 5 0.31 20.31 13.69
C VAL A 5 -0.59 19.59 12.68
N GLY A 6 -1.61 18.87 13.16
CA GLY A 6 -2.58 18.18 12.32
C GLY A 6 -1.91 17.12 11.45
N ILE A 7 -2.31 17.05 10.18
CA ILE A 7 -1.82 16.08 9.20
C ILE A 7 -0.51 16.49 8.50
N LYS A 8 -0.01 17.70 8.77
CA LYS A 8 1.19 18.25 8.11
C LYS A 8 2.41 17.30 8.13
N PRO A 9 2.69 16.53 9.20
CA PRO A 9 3.79 15.58 9.17
C PRO A 9 3.62 14.47 8.14
N ILE A 10 2.38 14.03 7.87
CA ILE A 10 2.08 13.04 6.84
C ILE A 10 2.20 13.66 5.45
N GLU A 11 1.71 14.89 5.25
CA GLU A 11 1.88 15.64 4.00
C GLU A 11 3.36 15.80 3.63
N ASP A 12 4.20 16.21 4.59
CA ASP A 12 5.64 16.38 4.40
C ASP A 12 6.33 15.03 4.10
N LEU A 13 5.87 13.97 4.76
CA LEU A 13 6.37 12.62 4.50
C LEU A 13 6.04 12.16 3.08
N LEU A 14 4.80 12.34 2.62
CA LEU A 14 4.39 11.98 1.25
C LEU A 14 5.26 12.71 0.21
N VAL A 15 5.48 14.01 0.39
CA VAL A 15 6.36 14.80 -0.48
C VAL A 15 7.78 14.25 -0.49
N SER A 16 8.32 13.85 0.67
CA SER A 16 9.66 13.25 0.75
C SER A 16 9.78 11.91 0.02
N LEU A 17 8.66 11.20 -0.18
CA LEU A 17 8.58 9.95 -0.95
C LEU A 17 8.37 10.17 -2.45
N GLY A 18 8.23 11.42 -2.90
CA GLY A 18 7.87 11.75 -4.29
C GLY A 18 6.37 11.62 -4.59
N LEU A 19 5.54 11.54 -3.55
CA LEU A 19 4.09 11.54 -3.66
C LEU A 19 3.53 12.96 -3.45
N PRO A 20 2.33 13.26 -3.97
CA PRO A 20 1.66 14.51 -3.64
C PRO A 20 1.29 14.54 -2.15
N ALA A 21 1.31 15.74 -1.56
CA ALA A 21 0.94 15.95 -0.15
C ALA A 21 -0.51 15.57 0.17
N ARG A 22 -1.37 15.61 -0.85
CA ARG A 22 -2.80 15.28 -0.80
C ARG A 22 -3.13 14.27 -1.90
N PRO A 23 -4.26 13.55 -1.82
CA PRO A 23 -4.68 12.64 -2.88
C PRO A 23 -4.67 13.32 -4.26
N PRO A 24 -4.09 12.68 -5.29
CA PRO A 24 -4.03 13.27 -6.62
C PRO A 24 -5.41 13.24 -7.30
N SER A 25 -5.82 14.37 -7.88
CA SER A 25 -7.02 14.45 -8.73
C SER A 25 -6.75 14.05 -10.18
N ALA A 26 -5.47 13.96 -10.57
CA ALA A 26 -5.04 13.52 -11.90
C ALA A 26 -3.70 12.74 -11.79
N PRO A 27 -3.44 11.80 -12.71
CA PRO A 27 -2.13 11.16 -12.81
C PRO A 27 -1.02 12.19 -13.01
N SER A 28 0.11 11.99 -12.35
CA SER A 28 1.29 12.83 -12.58
C SER A 28 2.12 12.28 -13.74
N ASP A 29 2.48 13.15 -14.69
CA ASP A 29 3.36 12.81 -15.82
C ASP A 29 4.78 12.38 -15.38
N PHE A 30 5.17 12.71 -14.15
CA PHE A 30 6.51 12.45 -13.61
C PHE A 30 6.53 11.38 -12.51
N PHE A 31 5.41 10.70 -12.26
CA PHE A 31 5.34 9.66 -11.23
C PHE A 31 6.08 8.39 -11.68
N SER A 32 6.99 7.91 -10.83
CA SER A 32 7.57 6.57 -10.93
C SER A 32 7.25 5.79 -9.67
N TRP A 33 6.49 4.70 -9.84
CA TRP A 33 6.16 3.80 -8.74
C TRP A 33 7.42 3.10 -8.21
N GLU A 34 8.41 2.84 -9.07
CA GLU A 34 9.69 2.22 -8.70
C GLU A 34 10.49 3.14 -7.77
N ALA A 35 10.60 4.42 -8.12
CA ALA A 35 11.29 5.41 -7.29
C ALA A 35 10.59 5.57 -5.94
N THR A 36 9.24 5.65 -5.95
CA THR A 36 8.42 5.77 -4.75
C THR A 36 8.54 4.55 -3.84
N ALA A 37 8.46 3.34 -4.39
CA ALA A 37 8.61 2.09 -3.65
C ALA A 37 10.02 1.95 -3.07
N GLY A 38 11.05 2.27 -3.84
CA GLY A 38 12.45 2.28 -3.39
C GLY A 38 12.68 3.29 -2.25
N MET A 39 12.14 4.49 -2.36
CA MET A 39 12.23 5.51 -1.32
C MET A 39 11.46 5.11 -0.05
N SER A 40 10.27 4.53 -0.21
CA SER A 40 9.46 4.02 0.91
C SER A 40 10.20 2.94 1.69
N ARG A 41 10.87 2.02 0.98
CA ARG A 41 11.72 1.01 1.64
C ARG A 41 12.91 1.64 2.33
N ARG A 42 13.60 2.59 1.68
CA ARG A 42 14.81 3.22 2.20
C ARG A 42 14.56 4.09 3.44
N LEU A 43 13.51 4.91 3.41
CA LEU A 43 13.23 5.87 4.48
C LEU A 43 12.39 5.27 5.61
N LEU A 44 11.46 4.36 5.28
CA LEU A 44 10.45 3.87 6.23
C LEU A 44 10.51 2.37 6.49
N GLY A 45 11.33 1.61 5.75
CA GLY A 45 11.32 0.15 5.81
C GLY A 45 10.06 -0.48 5.21
N LEU A 46 9.22 0.30 4.50
CA LEU A 46 7.97 -0.19 3.93
C LEU A 46 8.22 -0.89 2.58
N ASN A 47 7.60 -2.05 2.41
CA ASN A 47 7.52 -2.70 1.10
C ASN A 47 6.20 -2.31 0.46
N VAL A 48 6.25 -1.71 -0.72
CA VAL A 48 5.08 -1.25 -1.47
C VAL A 48 5.21 -1.80 -2.88
N LEU A 49 4.20 -2.57 -3.34
CA LEU A 49 4.17 -3.32 -4.62
C LEU A 49 5.20 -4.44 -4.75
N LEU A 50 6.47 -4.17 -4.43
CA LEU A 50 7.59 -5.09 -4.51
C LEU A 50 8.37 -5.10 -3.20
N SER A 51 8.66 -6.28 -2.67
CA SER A 51 9.62 -6.44 -1.58
C SER A 51 10.97 -6.84 -2.17
N VAL A 52 12.01 -6.06 -1.83
CA VAL A 52 13.40 -6.38 -2.18
C VAL A 52 14.20 -6.49 -0.89
N GLN A 53 14.84 -7.63 -0.68
CA GLN A 53 15.64 -7.89 0.51
C GLN A 53 16.92 -8.63 0.18
N VAL A 54 17.94 -8.44 1.01
CA VAL A 54 19.15 -9.25 0.98
C VAL A 54 19.00 -10.34 2.02
N ALA A 55 19.04 -11.59 1.57
CA ALA A 55 18.92 -12.75 2.43
C ALA A 55 19.96 -13.80 2.04
N GLU A 56 20.22 -14.71 2.95
CA GLU A 56 21.09 -15.87 2.72
C GLU A 56 20.57 -16.72 1.53
N ASP A 57 21.49 -17.21 0.70
CA ASP A 57 21.10 -18.18 -0.33
C ASP A 57 20.88 -19.56 0.29
N VAL A 58 19.64 -20.05 0.24
CA VAL A 58 19.25 -21.39 0.73
C VAL A 58 20.04 -22.54 0.07
N ARG A 59 20.67 -22.29 -1.09
CA ARG A 59 21.52 -23.26 -1.79
C ARG A 59 23.00 -23.12 -1.42
N ASN A 60 23.41 -21.98 -0.87
CA ASN A 60 24.76 -21.72 -0.41
C ASN A 60 24.76 -20.66 0.71
N THR A 61 24.78 -21.15 1.94
CA THR A 61 24.72 -20.36 3.17
C THR A 61 25.92 -19.43 3.38
N SER A 62 26.97 -19.56 2.57
CA SER A 62 28.15 -18.68 2.63
C SER A 62 27.99 -17.38 1.84
N ILE A 63 26.89 -17.21 1.09
CA ILE A 63 26.64 -16.00 0.30
C ILE A 63 25.23 -15.46 0.53
N ASN A 64 25.09 -14.15 0.34
CA ASN A 64 23.81 -13.48 0.30
C ASN A 64 23.35 -13.28 -1.16
N ARG A 65 22.04 -13.26 -1.35
CA ARG A 65 21.39 -12.95 -2.62
C ARG A 65 20.34 -11.87 -2.45
N VAL A 66 20.03 -11.19 -3.54
CA VAL A 66 18.85 -10.33 -3.62
C VAL A 66 17.63 -11.22 -3.84
N VAL A 67 16.65 -11.08 -2.95
CA VAL A 67 15.36 -11.77 -3.00
C VAL A 67 14.30 -10.74 -3.33
N VAL A 68 13.45 -11.10 -4.30
CA VAL A 68 12.33 -10.26 -4.78
C VAL A 68 11.04 -11.02 -4.53
N GLU A 69 10.14 -10.43 -3.75
CA GLU A 69 8.90 -11.06 -3.28
C GLU A 69 7.67 -10.19 -3.51
N GLN A 70 6.52 -10.85 -3.59
CA GLN A 70 5.21 -10.21 -3.65
C GLN A 70 4.85 -9.61 -2.28
N VAL A 71 4.22 -8.44 -2.29
CA VAL A 71 3.79 -7.74 -1.06
C VAL A 71 2.32 -8.06 -0.77
N THR A 72 1.92 -7.99 0.51
CA THR A 72 0.50 -8.02 0.90
C THR A 72 -0.20 -6.72 0.45
N PRO A 73 -1.48 -6.75 0.05
CA PRO A 73 -2.19 -5.56 -0.44
C PRO A 73 -2.63 -4.60 0.69
N GLY A 74 -2.00 -4.64 1.86
CA GLY A 74 -2.37 -3.82 3.02
C GLY A 74 -3.66 -4.21 3.75
N PHE A 75 -4.48 -5.07 3.14
CA PHE A 75 -5.68 -5.68 3.71
C PHE A 75 -5.64 -7.20 3.55
N SER A 76 -6.53 -7.93 4.23
CA SER A 76 -6.56 -9.39 4.19
C SER A 76 -6.82 -9.91 2.77
N ASP A 77 -5.86 -10.66 2.20
CA ASP A 77 -5.99 -11.32 0.90
C ASP A 77 -7.25 -12.20 0.82
N ARG A 78 -7.57 -12.88 1.93
CA ARG A 78 -8.75 -13.75 2.02
C ARG A 78 -10.02 -12.95 1.82
N TYR A 79 -10.11 -11.76 2.42
CA TYR A 79 -11.32 -10.94 2.39
C TYR A 79 -11.52 -10.34 1.00
N LEU A 80 -10.44 -9.85 0.40
CA LEU A 80 -10.46 -9.29 -0.97
C LEU A 80 -10.84 -10.34 -2.02
N ARG A 81 -10.46 -11.62 -1.84
CA ARG A 81 -10.77 -12.70 -2.78
C ARG A 81 -12.15 -13.34 -2.58
N GLN A 82 -12.78 -13.14 -1.43
CA GLN A 82 -14.07 -13.73 -1.08
C GLN A 82 -15.05 -12.62 -0.66
N PRO A 83 -15.32 -11.63 -1.53
CA PRO A 83 -16.04 -10.42 -1.16
C PRO A 83 -17.46 -10.70 -0.66
N ASP A 84 -18.13 -11.72 -1.21
CA ASP A 84 -19.49 -12.09 -0.76
C ASP A 84 -19.51 -12.61 0.68
N GLN A 85 -18.44 -13.29 1.11
CA GLN A 85 -18.33 -13.83 2.47
C GLN A 85 -17.87 -12.77 3.48
N PHE A 86 -17.05 -11.81 3.04
CA PHE A 86 -16.44 -10.77 3.87
C PHE A 86 -16.93 -9.37 3.51
N ALA A 87 -18.18 -9.26 3.05
CA ALA A 87 -18.77 -8.00 2.60
C ALA A 87 -18.78 -6.95 3.70
N HIS A 88 -19.01 -7.37 4.96
CA HIS A 88 -19.00 -6.48 6.11
C HIS A 88 -17.62 -5.89 6.39
N GLU A 89 -16.57 -6.72 6.38
CA GLU A 89 -15.19 -6.30 6.61
C GLU A 89 -14.69 -5.37 5.50
N LEU A 90 -15.04 -5.68 4.24
CA LEU A 90 -14.75 -4.81 3.11
C LEU A 90 -15.46 -3.46 3.24
N GLN A 91 -16.72 -3.46 3.69
CA GLN A 91 -17.46 -2.22 3.94
C GLN A 91 -16.82 -1.39 5.07
N GLN A 92 -16.32 -2.01 6.14
CA GLN A 92 -15.62 -1.28 7.20
C GLN A 92 -14.28 -0.71 6.72
N TYR A 93 -13.54 -1.47 5.91
CA TYR A 93 -12.28 -0.99 5.34
C TYR A 93 -12.50 0.16 4.37
N HIS A 94 -13.51 0.06 3.51
CA HIS A 94 -13.97 1.14 2.64
C HIS A 94 -14.30 2.40 3.44
N LYS A 95 -15.16 2.26 4.46
CA LYS A 95 -15.54 3.36 5.35
C LYS A 95 -14.32 3.99 6.03
N TYR A 96 -13.36 3.19 6.48
CA TYR A 96 -12.13 3.68 7.08
C TYR A 96 -11.33 4.54 6.10
N ILE A 97 -11.08 4.06 4.87
CA ILE A 97 -10.33 4.81 3.86
C ILE A 97 -11.05 6.13 3.59
N ARG A 98 -12.35 6.08 3.34
CA ARG A 98 -13.19 7.24 3.08
C ARG A 98 -13.06 8.28 4.20
N SER A 99 -13.23 7.88 5.46
CA SER A 99 -13.11 8.80 6.59
C SER A 99 -11.72 9.41 6.74
N VAL A 100 -10.65 8.68 6.40
CA VAL A 100 -9.29 9.23 6.39
C VAL A 100 -9.13 10.28 5.29
N ILE A 101 -9.66 10.03 4.10
CA ILE A 101 -9.60 10.98 2.98
C ILE A 101 -10.45 12.22 3.26
N GLU A 102 -11.67 12.07 3.78
CA GLU A 102 -12.52 13.22 4.19
C GLU A 102 -11.80 14.13 5.21
N ILE A 103 -10.98 13.56 6.12
CA ILE A 103 -10.18 14.35 7.07
C ILE A 103 -8.98 15.00 6.39
N ALA A 104 -8.34 14.29 5.46
CA ALA A 104 -7.10 14.73 4.83
C ALA A 104 -7.35 15.80 3.75
N ASP A 105 -8.43 15.68 2.99
CA ASP A 105 -8.78 16.56 1.89
C ASP A 105 -10.29 16.51 1.57
N ASN A 106 -11.00 17.59 1.90
CA ASN A 106 -12.44 17.70 1.66
C ASN A 106 -12.80 17.84 0.17
N ASP A 107 -11.83 18.17 -0.70
CA ASP A 107 -12.05 18.36 -2.13
C ASP A 107 -11.92 17.06 -2.93
N THR A 108 -11.32 16.02 -2.32
CA THR A 108 -11.19 14.70 -2.94
C THR A 108 -12.50 13.92 -2.81
N ASP A 109 -12.92 13.26 -3.89
CA ASP A 109 -14.01 12.27 -3.83
C ASP A 109 -13.55 11.03 -3.05
N ALA A 110 -13.83 11.04 -1.75
CA ALA A 110 -13.41 10.00 -0.81
C ALA A 110 -14.06 8.64 -1.08
N GLU A 111 -15.25 8.62 -1.71
CA GLU A 111 -15.94 7.38 -2.08
C GLU A 111 -15.21 6.72 -3.25
N SER A 112 -14.99 7.48 -4.33
CA SER A 112 -14.26 7.02 -5.52
C SER A 112 -12.83 6.58 -5.17
N PHE A 113 -12.14 7.35 -4.31
CA PHE A 113 -10.80 6.98 -3.87
C PHE A 113 -10.78 5.66 -3.09
N ALA A 114 -11.76 5.43 -2.20
CA ALA A 114 -11.86 4.18 -1.45
C ALA A 114 -12.16 2.99 -2.37
N ASP A 115 -13.03 3.17 -3.36
CA ASP A 115 -13.34 2.17 -4.39
C ASP A 115 -12.08 1.79 -5.18
N ASP A 116 -11.31 2.77 -5.64
CA ASP A 116 -10.06 2.57 -6.37
C ASP A 116 -9.03 1.79 -5.54
N ILE A 117 -8.87 2.13 -4.26
CA ILE A 117 -7.95 1.42 -3.36
C ILE A 117 -8.38 -0.04 -3.18
N ILE A 118 -9.67 -0.32 -2.98
CA ILE A 118 -10.15 -1.71 -2.82
C ILE A 118 -10.01 -2.48 -4.14
N SER A 119 -10.33 -1.86 -5.27
CA SER A 119 -10.19 -2.44 -6.61
C SER A 119 -8.72 -2.81 -6.91
N PHE A 120 -7.80 -1.88 -6.63
CA PHE A 120 -6.38 -2.10 -6.79
C PHE A 120 -5.86 -3.20 -5.84
N SER A 121 -6.24 -3.13 -4.56
CA SER A 121 -5.87 -4.13 -3.55
C SER A 121 -6.38 -5.52 -3.92
N THR A 122 -7.58 -5.61 -4.46
CA THR A 122 -8.17 -6.87 -4.95
C THR A 122 -7.40 -7.40 -6.16
N SER A 123 -7.02 -6.52 -7.10
CA SER A 123 -6.20 -6.89 -8.25
C SER A 123 -4.84 -7.46 -7.82
N LEU A 124 -4.18 -6.80 -6.86
CA LEU A 124 -2.95 -7.32 -6.25
C LEU A 124 -3.17 -8.67 -5.56
N ALA A 125 -4.25 -8.79 -4.77
CA ALA A 125 -4.61 -10.02 -4.10
C ALA A 125 -4.76 -11.15 -5.11
N LEU A 126 -5.44 -10.93 -6.25
CA LEU A 126 -5.68 -11.95 -7.28
C LEU A 126 -4.42 -12.42 -8.01
N VAL A 127 -3.49 -11.50 -8.32
CA VAL A 127 -2.20 -11.82 -8.95
C VAL A 127 -1.28 -12.59 -8.01
N ARG A 128 -1.44 -12.40 -6.69
CA ARG A 128 -0.62 -13.09 -5.70
C ARG A 128 -0.80 -14.60 -5.80
N LYS A 129 0.30 -15.35 -5.79
CA LYS A 129 0.19 -16.81 -5.61
C LYS A 129 -0.12 -17.08 -4.14
N ILE A 130 -1.17 -17.85 -3.89
CA ILE A 130 -1.32 -18.49 -2.58
C ILE A 130 -0.22 -19.54 -2.53
N THR A 131 0.86 -19.26 -1.81
CA THR A 131 1.75 -20.32 -1.36
C THR A 131 0.88 -21.17 -0.44
N LYS A 132 0.55 -22.40 -0.88
CA LYS A 132 0.08 -23.42 0.06
C LYS A 132 1.26 -23.71 0.97
N GLU A 133 1.39 -22.94 2.04
CA GLU A 133 2.28 -23.30 3.12
C GLU A 133 1.75 -24.60 3.70
N PHE A 134 2.58 -25.64 3.55
CA PHE A 134 2.55 -26.96 4.16
C PHE A 134 1.52 -27.11 5.31
N LEU A 135 0.45 -27.86 5.02
CA LEU A 135 -0.19 -28.72 6.02
C LEU A 135 0.65 -29.98 6.19
#